data_AF-A0A936KZG8-F1
#
_entry.id   AF-A0A936KZG8-F1
#
_cell.length_a   1.000
_cell.length_b   1.000
_cell.length_c   1.000
_cell.angle_alpha   90.00
_cell.angle_beta   90.00
_cell.angle_gamma   90.00
#
_symmetry.space_group_name_H-M   'P 1'
#
loop_
_entity.id
_entity.type
_entity.pdbx_description
1 polymer ?
#
loop_
_entity_poly.entity_id
_entity_poly.type
_entity_poly.pdbx_seq_one_letter_code
_entity_poly.pdbx_strand_id
1 'polypeptide(L)'
;HVDKKDNTDVPAQVMYGQTNNGEGQVLRLAIESFRKFVIDHVDSSKTGFIKSVEASLSTEGTKHDGVVHAWESQNFEHLPLMAVVTNLTQMQTTIRNVEGDYVSYVLSNLDAESFKFNKLAAIVIPNSTYIMQGSEYNAQIFLGAFDTTQAPMVEIGDVSEVKNSRGEVVDYRISNSKRVEIDPKTNMALYKRSGSGIGLQKYEGLIKIKKPNSDDTLKYFFEQEFQVAQSSVVVSPTKMNVFYMGVDNPVEISVPGIPGEDIVAGISGGSIRKGGKNEYIVKQSAPGKVKINVSAKIDGKVKPIGAKEFRVKPVPDPVATIWGLEGGPISAAQLKAAKNIEAKMKNFDFDLKFSVTSYIASTKVGDYVIDAKGDGDRISSDVKTKIFSQLSKGQKVYFEDIKAVGPDGKTRTLGIIMFKVQ
;
A
#
# COMPACT_ATOMS: atom_id res chain seq x y z
N HIS A 1 -60.33 54.71 -13.05
CA HIS A 1 -61.80 54.93 -13.09
C HIS A 1 -62.25 54.73 -14.52
N VAL A 2 -63.30 53.94 -14.74
CA VAL A 2 -63.91 53.74 -16.06
C VAL A 2 -65.23 54.52 -16.05
N ASP A 3 -65.35 55.54 -16.88
CA ASP A 3 -66.60 56.28 -17.10
C ASP A 3 -67.51 55.49 -18.05
N LYS A 4 -68.83 55.55 -17.86
CA LYS A 4 -69.85 54.79 -18.63
C LYS A 4 -69.63 53.26 -18.61
N LYS A 5 -69.62 52.70 -17.40
CA LYS A 5 -69.40 51.27 -17.09
C LYS A 5 -70.33 50.29 -17.82
N ASP A 6 -71.55 50.73 -18.12
CA ASP A 6 -72.60 49.91 -18.74
C ASP A 6 -72.60 50.00 -20.28
N ASN A 7 -71.60 50.67 -20.88
CA ASN A 7 -71.50 50.83 -22.32
C ASN A 7 -71.13 49.50 -22.99
N THR A 8 -72.00 49.01 -23.87
CA THR A 8 -71.84 47.78 -24.65
C THR A 8 -71.28 48.02 -26.06
N ASP A 9 -71.34 49.26 -26.55
CA ASP A 9 -71.01 49.59 -27.94
C ASP A 9 -69.51 49.78 -28.14
N VAL A 10 -68.85 50.48 -27.21
CA VAL A 10 -67.40 50.76 -27.27
C VAL A 10 -66.56 49.47 -27.27
N PRO A 11 -66.73 48.52 -26.33
CA PRO A 11 -65.94 47.29 -26.35
C PRO A 11 -66.20 46.44 -27.60
N ALA A 12 -67.45 46.36 -28.07
CA ALA A 12 -67.79 45.65 -29.30
C ALA A 12 -67.15 46.30 -30.54
N GLN A 13 -67.15 47.64 -30.62
CA GLN A 13 -66.50 48.36 -31.73
C GLN A 13 -64.99 48.16 -31.79
N VAL A 14 -64.32 48.13 -30.63
CA VAL A 14 -62.85 47.99 -30.56
C VAL A 14 -62.42 46.53 -30.75
N MET A 15 -63.06 45.60 -30.04
CA MET A 15 -62.61 44.21 -29.97
C MET A 15 -63.20 43.32 -31.06
N TYR A 16 -64.43 43.56 -31.51
CA TYR A 16 -65.09 42.77 -32.54
C TYR A 16 -65.10 43.50 -33.90
N GLY A 17 -65.36 44.80 -33.90
CA GLY A 17 -65.39 45.64 -35.10
C GLY A 17 -66.64 45.40 -35.98
N GLN A 18 -66.91 46.30 -36.92
CA GLN A 18 -68.13 46.24 -37.75
C GLN A 18 -68.15 45.07 -38.77
N THR A 19 -66.99 44.48 -39.06
CA THR A 19 -66.79 43.39 -40.02
C THR A 19 -65.84 42.31 -39.48
N ASN A 20 -65.89 42.04 -38.17
CA ASN A 20 -65.08 41.01 -37.52
C ASN A 20 -63.54 41.24 -37.65
N ASN A 21 -63.14 42.51 -37.77
CA ASN A 21 -61.76 42.98 -37.94
C ASN A 21 -61.27 43.76 -36.69
N GLY A 22 -61.84 43.50 -35.52
CA GLY A 22 -61.45 44.17 -34.27
C GLY A 22 -60.16 43.62 -33.65
N GLU A 23 -59.66 44.33 -32.63
CA GLU A 23 -58.43 43.98 -31.90
C GLU A 23 -58.54 42.64 -31.15
N GLY A 24 -59.74 42.09 -30.97
CA GLY A 24 -59.97 40.76 -30.41
C GLY A 24 -59.38 39.64 -31.26
N GLN A 25 -59.35 39.80 -32.59
CA GLN A 25 -58.72 38.82 -33.48
C GLN A 25 -57.19 38.83 -33.32
N VAL A 26 -56.60 40.03 -33.19
CA VAL A 26 -55.16 40.21 -32.92
C VAL A 26 -54.80 39.57 -31.58
N LEU A 27 -55.62 39.81 -30.55
CA LEU A 27 -55.43 39.22 -29.23
C LEU A 27 -55.55 37.68 -29.28
N ARG A 28 -56.53 37.13 -29.98
CA ARG A 28 -56.68 35.67 -30.14
C ARG A 28 -55.46 35.06 -30.79
N LEU A 29 -54.98 35.64 -31.90
CA LEU A 29 -53.79 35.17 -32.60
C LEU A 29 -52.53 35.26 -31.73
N ALA A 30 -52.42 36.29 -30.89
CA ALA A 30 -51.32 36.43 -29.93
C ALA A 30 -51.38 35.38 -28.81
N ILE A 31 -52.57 35.04 -28.30
CA ILE A 31 -52.74 33.95 -27.33
C ILE A 31 -52.40 32.60 -27.97
N GLU A 32 -52.83 32.38 -29.22
CA GLU A 32 -52.52 31.15 -29.96
C GLU A 32 -51.03 31.00 -30.25
N SER A 33 -50.34 32.09 -30.60
CA SER A 33 -48.90 32.06 -30.84
C SER A 33 -48.12 31.81 -29.55
N PHE A 34 -48.53 32.42 -28.43
CA PHE A 34 -47.94 32.15 -27.11
C PHE A 34 -48.18 30.70 -26.67
N ARG A 35 -49.41 30.19 -26.83
CA ARG A 35 -49.74 28.80 -26.54
C ARG A 35 -48.88 27.83 -27.35
N LYS A 36 -48.74 28.06 -28.66
CA LYS A 36 -47.87 27.25 -29.54
C LYS A 36 -46.41 27.32 -29.09
N PHE A 37 -45.91 28.52 -28.80
CA PHE A 37 -44.54 28.69 -28.31
C PHE A 37 -44.26 27.85 -27.06
N VAL A 38 -45.16 27.88 -26.06
CA VAL A 38 -45.00 27.08 -24.84
C VAL A 38 -45.06 25.58 -25.12
N ILE A 39 -45.99 25.13 -25.97
CA ILE A 39 -46.14 23.70 -26.28
C ILE A 39 -44.94 23.17 -27.09
N ASP A 40 -44.44 23.93 -28.06
CA ASP A 40 -43.33 23.52 -28.93
C ASP A 40 -41.99 23.42 -28.17
N HIS A 41 -41.84 24.15 -27.05
CA HIS A 41 -40.62 24.18 -26.24
C HIS A 41 -40.69 23.30 -24.97
N VAL A 42 -41.79 22.58 -24.77
CA VAL A 42 -41.95 21.62 -23.67
C VAL A 42 -41.84 20.20 -24.22
N ASP A 43 -41.22 19.31 -23.44
CA ASP A 43 -41.12 17.90 -23.83
C ASP A 43 -42.50 17.26 -23.93
N SER A 44 -42.75 16.61 -25.07
CA SER A 44 -43.93 15.78 -25.38
C SER A 44 -44.32 14.78 -24.28
N SER A 45 -43.37 14.36 -23.43
CA SER A 45 -43.63 13.47 -22.29
C SER A 45 -44.48 14.11 -21.17
N LYS A 46 -44.50 15.45 -21.07
CA LYS A 46 -45.22 16.21 -20.03
C LYS A 46 -46.68 16.49 -20.41
N THR A 47 -47.41 15.44 -20.73
CA THR A 47 -48.81 15.50 -21.20
C THR A 47 -49.76 16.25 -20.25
N GLY A 48 -49.53 16.21 -18.93
CA GLY A 48 -50.33 16.96 -17.95
C GLY A 48 -50.14 18.47 -18.01
N PHE A 49 -48.92 18.95 -18.25
CA PHE A 49 -48.61 20.37 -18.40
C PHE A 49 -49.20 20.90 -19.71
N ILE A 50 -48.98 20.17 -20.82
CA ILE A 50 -49.51 20.52 -22.14
C ILE A 50 -51.03 20.65 -22.09
N LYS A 51 -51.74 19.68 -21.50
CA LYS A 51 -53.20 19.74 -21.34
C LYS A 51 -53.67 20.91 -20.47
N SER A 52 -52.92 21.26 -19.42
CA SER A 52 -53.24 22.40 -18.57
C SER A 52 -53.13 23.73 -19.33
N VAL A 53 -52.08 23.89 -20.14
CA VAL A 53 -51.86 25.08 -20.98
C VAL A 53 -52.90 25.16 -22.09
N GLU A 54 -53.22 24.05 -22.75
CA GLU A 54 -54.27 23.97 -23.77
C GLU A 54 -55.65 24.35 -23.23
N ALA A 55 -56.00 23.86 -22.03
CA ALA A 55 -57.26 24.19 -21.38
C ALA A 55 -57.31 25.65 -20.89
N SER A 56 -56.21 26.15 -20.32
CA SER A 56 -56.14 27.50 -19.74
C SER A 56 -56.11 28.59 -20.81
N LEU A 57 -55.44 28.35 -21.93
CA LEU A 57 -55.35 29.28 -23.07
C LEU A 57 -56.22 28.81 -24.26
N SER A 58 -57.37 28.20 -23.96
CA SER A 58 -58.31 27.80 -25.02
C SER A 58 -58.94 29.02 -25.68
N THR A 59 -58.86 29.04 -27.01
CA THR A 59 -59.42 30.07 -27.89
C THR A 59 -60.55 29.50 -28.75
N GLU A 60 -61.11 28.35 -28.35
CA GLU A 60 -62.18 27.70 -29.09
C GLU A 60 -63.51 28.43 -28.89
N GLY A 61 -64.26 28.58 -29.99
CA GLY A 61 -65.62 29.10 -29.95
C GLY A 61 -66.56 28.10 -29.28
N THR A 62 -67.51 28.59 -28.49
CA THR A 62 -68.52 27.74 -27.85
C THR A 62 -69.81 27.68 -28.68
N LYS A 63 -70.52 26.55 -28.60
CA LYS A 63 -71.84 26.40 -29.22
C LYS A 63 -72.91 26.89 -28.25
N HIS A 64 -73.67 27.89 -28.68
CA HIS A 64 -74.88 28.34 -27.98
C HIS A 64 -76.02 28.28 -29.00
N ASP A 65 -77.16 27.67 -28.64
CA ASP A 65 -78.36 27.62 -29.50
C ASP A 65 -78.14 27.09 -30.93
N GLY A 66 -77.22 26.14 -31.11
CA GLY A 66 -76.94 25.53 -32.42
C GLY A 66 -76.07 26.38 -33.36
N VAL A 67 -75.68 27.59 -32.95
CA VAL A 67 -74.76 28.48 -33.67
C VAL A 67 -73.40 28.48 -32.98
N VAL A 68 -72.33 28.39 -33.77
CA VAL A 68 -70.95 28.50 -33.27
C VAL A 68 -70.61 29.98 -33.15
N HIS A 69 -70.46 30.46 -31.93
CA HIS A 69 -69.98 31.82 -31.69
C HIS A 69 -68.45 31.83 -31.73
N ALA A 70 -67.87 32.77 -32.46
CA ALA A 70 -66.43 33.00 -32.43
C ALA A 70 -65.99 33.41 -31.01
N TRP A 71 -64.75 33.08 -30.64
CA TRP A 71 -64.21 33.41 -29.31
C TRP A 71 -64.26 34.91 -29.02
N GLU A 72 -64.02 35.73 -30.04
CA GLU A 72 -64.08 37.19 -29.99
C GLU A 72 -65.50 37.69 -29.70
N SER A 73 -66.50 37.08 -30.34
CA SER A 73 -67.92 37.41 -30.13
C SER A 73 -68.33 37.08 -28.68
N GLN A 74 -67.99 35.89 -28.19
CA GLN A 74 -68.34 35.48 -26.83
C GLN A 74 -67.73 36.37 -25.73
N ASN A 75 -66.47 36.78 -25.91
CA ASN A 75 -65.74 37.49 -24.87
C ASN A 75 -65.94 39.01 -24.91
N PHE A 76 -66.43 39.56 -26.03
CA PHE A 76 -66.44 41.02 -26.26
C PHE A 76 -67.72 41.59 -26.90
N GLU A 77 -68.61 40.78 -27.47
CA GLU A 77 -69.86 41.25 -28.09
C GLU A 77 -70.99 41.28 -27.05
N HIS A 78 -71.81 42.34 -27.05
CA HIS A 78 -72.94 42.55 -26.13
C HIS A 78 -72.59 42.54 -24.62
N LEU A 79 -71.32 42.69 -24.26
CA LEU A 79 -70.88 42.77 -22.87
C LEU A 79 -70.62 44.23 -22.46
N PRO A 80 -71.00 44.64 -21.23
CA PRO A 80 -70.62 45.94 -20.69
C PRO A 80 -69.11 46.11 -20.62
N LEU A 81 -68.63 47.34 -20.80
CA LEU A 81 -67.20 47.67 -20.75
C LEU A 81 -66.50 47.13 -19.49
N MET A 82 -67.16 47.19 -18.33
CA MET A 82 -66.60 46.62 -17.10
C MET A 82 -66.39 45.11 -17.17
N ALA A 83 -67.34 44.36 -17.75
CA ALA A 83 -67.22 42.92 -17.91
C ALA A 83 -66.08 42.56 -18.88
N VAL A 84 -65.93 43.33 -19.96
CA VAL A 84 -64.84 43.15 -20.93
C VAL A 84 -63.47 43.42 -20.29
N VAL A 85 -63.33 44.48 -19.51
CA VAL A 85 -62.07 44.77 -18.78
C VAL A 85 -61.77 43.67 -17.76
N THR A 86 -62.78 43.15 -17.06
CA THR A 86 -62.62 42.01 -16.14
C THR A 86 -62.17 40.75 -16.88
N ASN A 87 -62.75 40.44 -18.04
CA ASN A 87 -62.33 39.31 -18.89
C ASN A 87 -60.87 39.47 -19.35
N LEU A 88 -60.48 40.67 -19.81
CA LEU A 88 -59.09 40.95 -20.19
C LEU A 88 -58.13 40.81 -19.00
N THR A 89 -58.54 41.23 -17.81
CA THR A 89 -57.74 41.07 -16.59
C THR A 89 -57.59 39.60 -16.22
N GLN A 90 -58.68 38.82 -16.33
CA GLN A 90 -58.64 37.37 -16.12
C GLN A 90 -57.71 36.69 -17.12
N MET A 91 -57.73 37.07 -18.40
CA MET A 91 -56.81 36.57 -19.42
C MET A 91 -55.37 36.92 -19.10
N GLN A 92 -55.08 38.16 -18.67
CA GLN A 92 -53.74 38.56 -18.21
C GLN A 92 -53.26 37.69 -17.05
N THR A 93 -54.11 37.44 -16.05
CA THR A 93 -53.78 36.54 -14.93
C THR A 93 -53.48 35.13 -15.41
N THR A 94 -54.29 34.58 -16.32
CA THR A 94 -54.06 33.24 -16.88
C THR A 94 -52.73 33.17 -17.65
N ILE A 95 -52.41 34.18 -18.47
CA ILE A 95 -51.12 34.26 -19.18
C ILE A 95 -49.96 34.30 -18.17
N ARG A 96 -50.06 35.12 -17.12
CA ARG A 96 -49.02 35.22 -16.08
C ARG A 96 -48.80 33.91 -15.33
N ASN A 97 -49.86 33.14 -15.07
CA ASN A 97 -49.74 31.82 -14.44
C ASN A 97 -49.01 30.84 -15.36
N VAL A 98 -49.38 30.80 -16.65
CA VAL A 98 -48.69 29.94 -17.64
C VAL A 98 -47.23 30.34 -17.82
N GLU A 99 -46.92 31.64 -17.84
CA GLU A 99 -45.54 32.13 -17.84
C GLU A 99 -44.77 31.63 -16.62
N GLY A 100 -45.34 31.74 -15.41
CA GLY A 100 -44.73 31.27 -14.18
C GLY A 100 -44.48 29.76 -14.17
N ASP A 101 -45.44 28.98 -14.65
CA ASP A 101 -45.32 27.53 -14.74
C ASP A 101 -44.25 27.11 -15.77
N TYR A 102 -44.18 27.80 -16.92
CA TYR A 102 -43.14 27.56 -17.93
C TYR A 102 -41.75 27.92 -17.42
N VAL A 103 -41.59 29.06 -16.75
CA VAL A 103 -40.30 29.45 -16.13
C VAL A 103 -39.87 28.42 -15.08
N SER A 104 -40.80 27.94 -14.25
CA SER A 104 -40.53 26.91 -13.25
C SER A 104 -40.11 25.58 -13.91
N TYR A 105 -40.74 25.22 -15.03
CA TYR A 105 -40.34 24.07 -15.84
C TYR A 105 -38.92 24.22 -16.39
N VAL A 106 -38.59 25.34 -17.03
CA VAL A 106 -37.24 25.61 -17.57
C VAL A 106 -36.19 25.56 -16.46
N LEU A 107 -36.45 26.18 -15.30
CA LEU A 107 -35.55 26.14 -14.16
C LEU A 107 -35.32 24.71 -13.65
N SER A 108 -36.39 23.91 -13.54
CA SER A 108 -36.28 22.52 -13.10
C SER A 108 -35.47 21.63 -14.05
N ASN A 109 -35.54 21.90 -15.35
CA ASN A 109 -34.76 21.18 -16.35
C ASN A 109 -33.27 21.56 -16.31
N LEU A 110 -32.95 22.85 -16.12
CA LEU A 110 -31.56 23.29 -15.95
C LEU A 110 -30.88 22.65 -14.73
N ASP A 111 -31.59 22.59 -13.60
CA ASP A 111 -31.07 21.92 -12.40
C ASP A 111 -30.91 20.41 -12.59
N ALA A 112 -31.76 19.79 -13.41
CA ALA A 112 -31.71 18.36 -13.70
C ALA A 112 -30.54 17.96 -14.61
N GLU A 113 -29.94 18.89 -15.35
CA GLU A 113 -28.74 18.65 -16.16
C GLU A 113 -27.43 18.77 -15.37
N SER A 114 -27.48 19.25 -14.12
CA SER A 114 -26.29 19.42 -13.27
C SER A 114 -25.97 18.18 -12.43
N PHE A 115 -24.68 17.91 -12.21
CA PHE A 115 -24.26 16.89 -11.24
C PHE A 115 -24.57 17.39 -9.82
N LYS A 116 -25.37 16.61 -9.07
CA LYS A 116 -25.72 16.93 -7.69
C LYS A 116 -24.64 16.41 -6.76
N PHE A 117 -23.88 17.30 -6.12
CA PHE A 117 -22.95 16.93 -5.05
C PHE A 117 -23.57 17.32 -3.71
N ASN A 118 -23.68 16.38 -2.78
CA ASN A 118 -24.34 16.60 -1.49
C ASN A 118 -23.39 16.45 -0.29
N LYS A 119 -22.15 16.01 -0.52
CA LYS A 119 -21.15 15.82 0.54
C LYS A 119 -19.79 16.36 0.12
N LEU A 120 -19.20 17.16 0.98
CA LEU A 120 -17.81 17.62 0.86
C LEU A 120 -16.94 16.81 1.82
N ALA A 121 -15.78 16.35 1.36
CA ALA A 121 -14.80 15.67 2.20
C ALA A 121 -13.38 16.06 1.79
N ALA A 122 -12.50 16.24 2.77
CA ALA A 122 -11.07 16.43 2.52
C ALA A 122 -10.45 15.11 2.09
N ILE A 123 -9.68 15.13 1.00
CA ILE A 123 -8.94 13.99 0.46
C ILE A 123 -7.45 14.29 0.60
N VAL A 124 -6.71 13.32 1.14
CA VAL A 124 -5.26 13.38 1.28
C VAL A 124 -4.64 12.28 0.41
N ILE A 125 -3.79 12.66 -0.53
CA ILE A 125 -3.04 11.74 -1.39
C ILE A 125 -1.56 11.83 -1.00
N PRO A 126 -1.04 10.88 -0.20
CA PRO A 126 0.39 10.82 0.12
C PRO A 126 1.21 10.31 -1.07
N ASN A 127 2.44 10.80 -1.23
CA ASN A 127 3.39 10.20 -2.18
C ASN A 127 3.83 8.80 -1.73
N SER A 128 3.93 8.56 -0.42
CA SER A 128 4.17 7.25 0.17
C SER A 128 3.54 7.17 1.56
N THR A 129 2.93 6.03 1.88
CA THR A 129 2.40 5.74 3.23
C THR A 129 3.45 5.16 4.17
N TYR A 130 4.67 4.88 3.68
CA TYR A 130 5.79 4.39 4.48
C TYR A 130 7.01 5.28 4.29
N ILE A 131 7.53 5.83 5.39
CA ILE A 131 8.76 6.64 5.41
C ILE A 131 9.71 6.12 6.49
N MET A 132 11.00 6.20 6.21
CA MET A 132 12.02 5.96 7.22
C MET A 132 12.14 7.17 8.16
N GLN A 133 12.56 6.93 9.40
CA GLN A 133 12.81 8.00 10.35
C GLN A 133 13.85 8.99 9.79
N GLY A 134 13.52 10.29 9.80
CA GLY A 134 14.36 11.36 9.25
C GLY A 134 14.13 11.67 7.77
N SER A 135 13.28 10.92 7.07
CA SER A 135 12.80 11.27 5.73
C SER A 135 11.59 12.23 5.80
N GLU A 136 11.41 13.03 4.74
CA GLU A 136 10.29 13.97 4.61
C GLU A 136 9.02 13.26 4.12
N TYR A 137 7.88 13.63 4.71
CA TYR A 137 6.56 13.16 4.30
C TYR A 137 5.92 14.21 3.39
N ASN A 138 5.57 13.80 2.15
CA ASN A 138 4.92 14.66 1.17
C ASN A 138 3.52 14.13 0.85
N ALA A 139 2.52 15.00 0.92
CA ALA A 139 1.13 14.67 0.58
C ALA A 139 0.41 15.87 -0.04
N GLN A 140 -0.47 15.60 -1.00
CA GLN A 140 -1.39 16.59 -1.57
C GLN A 140 -2.72 16.54 -0.83
N ILE A 141 -3.25 17.70 -0.46
CA ILE A 141 -4.52 17.82 0.27
C ILE A 141 -5.46 18.69 -0.55
N PHE A 142 -6.66 18.19 -0.84
CA PHE A 142 -7.69 18.94 -1.55
C PHE A 142 -9.09 18.58 -1.05
N LEU A 143 -10.07 19.42 -1.39
CA LEU A 143 -11.47 19.20 -1.06
C LEU A 143 -12.17 18.47 -2.22
N GLY A 144 -12.72 17.30 -1.95
CA GLY A 144 -13.55 16.54 -2.89
C GLY A 144 -15.04 16.74 -2.62
N ALA A 145 -15.82 16.81 -3.69
CA ALA A 145 -17.28 16.82 -3.64
C ALA A 145 -17.82 15.48 -4.18
N PHE A 146 -18.79 14.89 -3.48
CA PHE A 146 -19.34 13.57 -3.75
C PHE A 146 -20.87 13.58 -3.70
N ASP A 147 -21.47 12.67 -4.45
CA ASP A 147 -22.90 12.35 -4.38
C ASP A 147 -23.11 11.03 -3.62
N THR A 148 -23.80 11.08 -2.49
CA THR A 148 -24.15 9.87 -1.73
C THR A 148 -25.39 9.16 -2.25
N THR A 149 -26.14 9.76 -3.18
CA THR A 149 -27.37 9.19 -3.73
C THR A 149 -27.13 8.35 -4.99
N GLN A 150 -26.11 8.68 -5.78
CA GLN A 150 -25.73 7.94 -6.98
C GLN A 150 -24.38 7.27 -6.79
N ALA A 151 -24.38 5.94 -6.70
CA ALA A 151 -23.15 5.18 -6.61
C ALA A 151 -22.42 5.19 -7.96
N PRO A 152 -21.11 5.54 -8.01
CA PRO A 152 -20.35 5.42 -9.23
C PRO A 152 -20.17 3.94 -9.60
N MET A 153 -20.06 3.63 -10.89
CA MET A 153 -19.67 2.29 -11.33
C MET A 153 -18.16 2.25 -11.55
N VAL A 154 -17.44 1.53 -10.68
CA VAL A 154 -15.99 1.42 -10.76
C VAL A 154 -15.60 0.03 -11.27
N GLU A 155 -14.72 -0.01 -12.26
CA GLU A 155 -14.18 -1.23 -12.86
C GLU A 155 -12.65 -1.16 -12.86
N ILE A 156 -12.00 -2.26 -12.49
CA ILE A 156 -10.53 -2.41 -12.47
C ILE A 156 -10.15 -3.46 -13.50
N GLY A 157 -9.16 -3.17 -14.35
CA GLY A 157 -8.78 -3.99 -15.49
C GLY A 157 -7.87 -3.21 -16.44
N ASP A 158 -7.50 -3.80 -17.57
CA ASP A 158 -6.56 -3.18 -18.51
C ASP A 158 -7.28 -2.06 -19.30
N VAL A 159 -6.78 -0.82 -19.20
CA VAL A 159 -7.37 0.37 -19.83
C VAL A 159 -6.60 0.75 -21.08
N SER A 160 -7.34 1.08 -22.15
CA SER A 160 -6.81 1.58 -23.41
C SER A 160 -7.45 2.91 -23.78
N GLU A 161 -6.63 3.83 -24.29
CA GLU A 161 -7.06 5.13 -24.77
C GLU A 161 -7.69 5.02 -26.16
N VAL A 162 -8.83 5.67 -26.37
CA VAL A 162 -9.43 5.88 -27.69
C VAL A 162 -9.06 7.27 -28.15
N LYS A 163 -8.30 7.36 -29.25
CA LYS A 163 -7.85 8.64 -29.80
C LYS A 163 -8.62 9.00 -31.06
N ASN A 164 -8.87 10.30 -31.24
CA ASN A 164 -9.40 10.81 -32.51
C ASN A 164 -8.28 10.88 -33.57
N SER A 165 -8.63 11.29 -34.79
CA SER A 165 -7.68 11.45 -35.91
C SER A 165 -6.59 12.49 -35.66
N ARG A 166 -6.69 13.32 -34.60
CA ARG A 166 -5.69 14.30 -34.17
C ARG A 166 -4.79 13.78 -33.04
N GLY A 167 -5.00 12.55 -32.57
CA GLY A 167 -4.23 11.95 -31.48
C GLY A 167 -4.70 12.33 -30.08
N GLU A 168 -5.81 13.07 -29.94
CA GLU A 168 -6.37 13.46 -28.65
C GLU A 168 -7.21 12.31 -28.08
N VAL A 169 -7.06 12.02 -26.78
CA VAL A 169 -7.86 11.00 -26.08
C VAL A 169 -9.29 11.50 -25.95
N VAL A 170 -10.24 10.80 -26.57
CA VAL A 170 -11.66 11.13 -26.58
C VAL A 170 -12.50 10.18 -25.73
N ASP A 171 -12.00 8.98 -25.44
CA ASP A 171 -12.68 7.99 -24.60
C ASP A 171 -11.68 6.95 -24.05
N TYR A 172 -12.12 6.14 -23.11
CA TYR A 172 -11.38 5.00 -22.57
C TYR A 172 -12.18 3.70 -22.73
N ARG A 173 -11.47 2.62 -23.05
CA ARG A 173 -11.99 1.24 -23.05
C ARG A 173 -11.27 0.43 -21.99
N ILE A 174 -12.01 -0.45 -21.33
CA ILE A 174 -11.48 -1.36 -20.32
C ILE A 174 -11.75 -2.80 -20.74
N SER A 175 -10.74 -3.65 -20.56
CA SER A 175 -10.79 -5.09 -20.85
C SER A 175 -10.37 -5.88 -19.62
N ASN A 176 -10.71 -7.17 -19.57
CA ASN A 176 -10.45 -8.04 -18.40
C ASN A 176 -10.94 -7.44 -17.07
N SER A 177 -12.03 -6.67 -17.12
CA SER A 177 -12.42 -5.83 -15.99
C SER A 177 -13.21 -6.59 -14.93
N LYS A 178 -13.01 -6.19 -13.68
CA LYS A 178 -13.81 -6.59 -12.54
C LYS A 178 -14.46 -5.38 -11.92
N ARG A 179 -15.78 -5.44 -11.73
CA ARG A 179 -16.53 -4.40 -11.02
C ARG A 179 -16.16 -4.40 -9.54
N VAL A 180 -15.92 -3.22 -8.99
CA VAL A 180 -15.64 -3.02 -7.57
C VAL A 180 -16.97 -2.91 -6.81
N GLU A 181 -17.02 -3.53 -5.63
CA GLU A 181 -18.18 -3.45 -4.74
C GLU A 181 -18.30 -2.04 -4.16
N ILE A 182 -19.54 -1.58 -3.96
CA ILE A 182 -19.83 -0.32 -3.30
C ILE A 182 -20.14 -0.59 -1.83
N ASP A 183 -19.51 0.16 -0.93
CA ASP A 183 -19.83 0.12 0.49
C ASP A 183 -21.23 0.72 0.72
N PRO A 184 -22.20 -0.05 1.26
CA PRO A 184 -23.58 0.41 1.44
C PRO A 184 -23.71 1.55 2.47
N LYS A 185 -22.72 1.78 3.34
CA LYS A 185 -22.78 2.88 4.34
C LYS A 185 -22.29 4.20 3.80
N THR A 186 -21.28 4.16 2.93
CA THR A 186 -20.58 5.36 2.44
C THR A 186 -20.91 5.68 0.98
N ASN A 187 -21.50 4.72 0.26
CA ASN A 187 -21.73 4.75 -1.17
C ASN A 187 -20.44 4.90 -2.00
N MET A 188 -19.29 4.51 -1.43
CA MET A 188 -17.97 4.58 -2.06
C MET A 188 -17.52 3.21 -2.56
N ALA A 189 -16.79 3.17 -3.68
CA ALA A 189 -16.22 1.93 -4.19
C ALA A 189 -15.09 1.42 -3.29
N LEU A 190 -15.21 0.16 -2.86
CA LEU A 190 -14.27 -0.49 -1.94
C LEU A 190 -13.45 -1.54 -2.67
N TYR A 191 -12.24 -1.18 -3.07
CA TYR A 191 -11.31 -2.13 -3.67
C TYR A 191 -10.53 -2.91 -2.61
N LYS A 192 -10.61 -4.25 -2.70
CA LYS A 192 -9.86 -5.18 -1.84
C LYS A 192 -9.10 -6.18 -2.70
N ARG A 193 -7.79 -6.28 -2.47
CA ARG A 193 -6.92 -7.28 -3.09
C ARG A 193 -5.85 -7.73 -2.11
N SER A 194 -5.62 -9.03 -2.02
CA SER A 194 -4.49 -9.58 -1.26
C SER A 194 -3.18 -9.36 -2.02
N GLY A 195 -2.12 -8.96 -1.33
CA GLY A 195 -0.78 -8.83 -1.92
C GLY A 195 -0.21 -10.21 -2.25
N SER A 196 -0.29 -10.64 -3.51
CA SER A 196 0.14 -11.97 -3.95
C SER A 196 1.61 -12.04 -4.37
N GLY A 197 2.26 -10.90 -4.61
CA GLY A 197 3.67 -10.82 -5.01
C GLY A 197 4.39 -9.69 -4.28
N ILE A 198 5.63 -9.94 -3.87
CA ILE A 198 6.50 -8.92 -3.26
C ILE A 198 6.83 -7.84 -4.30
N GLY A 199 6.88 -6.59 -3.87
CA GLY A 199 7.27 -5.45 -4.72
C GLY A 199 6.10 -4.51 -5.03
N LEU A 200 6.33 -3.63 -6.00
CA LEU A 200 5.35 -2.64 -6.45
C LEU A 200 4.24 -3.33 -7.24
N GLN A 201 3.00 -3.17 -6.79
CA GLN A 201 1.80 -3.68 -7.44
C GLN A 201 1.02 -2.50 -8.00
N LYS A 202 0.82 -2.51 -9.32
CA LYS A 202 0.03 -1.50 -10.02
C LYS A 202 -1.37 -2.02 -10.29
N TYR A 203 -2.32 -1.11 -10.32
CA TYR A 203 -3.67 -1.38 -10.81
C TYR A 203 -4.24 -0.11 -11.43
N GLU A 204 -5.07 -0.31 -12.44
CA GLU A 204 -5.72 0.75 -13.17
C GLU A 204 -7.19 0.40 -13.39
N GLY A 205 -7.97 1.42 -13.73
CA GLY A 205 -9.40 1.23 -13.90
C GLY A 205 -10.12 2.47 -14.39
N LEU A 206 -11.44 2.32 -14.53
CA LEU A 206 -12.35 3.38 -14.93
C LEU A 206 -13.43 3.59 -13.88
N ILE A 207 -13.69 4.85 -13.56
CA ILE A 207 -14.90 5.29 -12.87
C ILE A 207 -15.89 5.73 -13.94
N LYS A 208 -17.07 5.11 -13.97
CA LYS A 208 -18.16 5.45 -14.88
C LYS A 208 -19.30 6.11 -14.10
N ILE A 209 -19.70 7.30 -14.54
CA ILE A 209 -20.76 8.10 -13.92
C ILE A 209 -21.80 8.40 -14.99
N LYS A 210 -23.08 8.10 -14.71
CA LYS A 210 -24.17 8.40 -15.64
C LYS A 210 -24.32 9.92 -15.77
N LYS A 211 -24.40 10.44 -16.99
CA LYS A 211 -24.70 11.86 -17.19
C LYS A 211 -26.13 12.13 -16.69
N PRO A 212 -26.40 13.28 -16.07
CA PRO A 212 -27.76 13.65 -15.70
C PRO A 212 -28.66 13.62 -16.94
N ASN A 213 -29.84 13.00 -16.83
CA ASN A 213 -30.84 12.88 -17.90
C ASN A 213 -30.39 12.25 -19.24
N SER A 214 -29.28 11.51 -19.26
CA SER A 214 -28.83 10.78 -20.47
C SER A 214 -28.39 9.37 -20.12
N ASP A 215 -28.55 8.43 -21.05
CA ASP A 215 -28.00 7.08 -20.92
C ASP A 215 -26.48 7.01 -21.16
N ASP A 216 -25.88 8.13 -21.55
CA ASP A 216 -24.43 8.28 -21.65
C ASP A 216 -23.75 8.20 -20.27
N THR A 217 -22.55 7.64 -20.27
CA THR A 217 -21.68 7.57 -19.10
C THR A 217 -20.39 8.36 -19.35
N LEU A 218 -20.03 9.25 -18.42
CA LEU A 218 -18.69 9.81 -18.34
C LEU A 218 -17.75 8.76 -17.77
N LYS A 219 -16.54 8.66 -18.33
CA LYS A 219 -15.51 7.73 -17.89
C LYS A 219 -14.26 8.49 -17.47
N TYR A 220 -13.78 8.19 -16.28
CA TYR A 220 -12.55 8.76 -15.73
C TYR A 220 -11.55 7.65 -15.47
N PHE A 221 -10.37 7.77 -16.09
CA PHE A 221 -9.25 6.87 -15.90
C PHE A 221 -8.51 7.18 -14.60
N PHE A 222 -8.06 6.13 -13.92
CA PHE A 222 -7.12 6.23 -12.83
C PHE A 222 -6.10 5.08 -12.87
N GLU A 223 -4.87 5.39 -12.47
CA GLU A 223 -3.81 4.42 -12.18
C GLU A 223 -3.35 4.68 -10.74
N GLN A 224 -3.13 3.61 -9.99
CA GLN A 224 -2.57 3.66 -8.65
C GLN A 224 -1.61 2.49 -8.42
N GLU A 225 -0.69 2.68 -7.48
CA GLU A 225 0.28 1.66 -7.09
C GLU A 225 0.33 1.50 -5.57
N PHE A 226 0.61 0.28 -5.12
CA PHE A 226 0.85 -0.04 -3.73
C PHE A 226 2.00 -1.02 -3.60
N GLN A 227 2.78 -0.92 -2.53
CA GLN A 227 3.92 -1.80 -2.31
C GLN A 227 3.56 -2.95 -1.36
N VAL A 228 3.86 -4.18 -1.76
CA VAL A 228 3.74 -5.36 -0.92
C VAL A 228 5.13 -5.73 -0.41
N ALA A 229 5.34 -5.60 0.89
CA ALA A 229 6.57 -6.04 1.55
C ALA A 229 6.37 -7.45 2.14
N GLN A 230 7.42 -8.28 2.09
CA GLN A 230 7.43 -9.52 2.85
C GLN A 230 7.50 -9.18 4.35
N SER A 231 6.63 -9.80 5.14
CA SER A 231 6.76 -9.73 6.60
C SER A 231 8.05 -10.42 7.00
N SER A 232 8.99 -9.69 7.60
CA SER A 232 10.20 -10.24 8.19
C SER A 232 10.21 -9.96 9.68
N VAL A 233 10.48 -11.01 10.46
CA VAL A 233 10.69 -10.91 11.90
C VAL A 233 12.15 -11.25 12.16
N VAL A 234 12.90 -10.31 12.73
CA VAL A 234 14.31 -10.54 13.09
C VAL A 234 14.37 -11.01 14.55
N VAL A 235 14.49 -12.31 14.75
CA VAL A 235 14.73 -12.90 16.08
C VAL A 235 16.22 -13.17 16.23
N SER A 236 16.91 -12.35 17.01
CA SER A 236 18.36 -12.51 17.23
C SER A 236 18.68 -12.81 18.70
N PRO A 237 19.36 -13.93 19.01
CA PRO A 237 19.74 -14.24 20.38
C PRO A 237 20.74 -13.22 20.95
N THR A 238 20.36 -12.56 22.04
CA THR A 238 21.13 -11.45 22.64
C THR A 238 22.48 -11.87 23.21
N LYS A 239 22.65 -13.14 23.58
CA LYS A 239 23.91 -13.67 24.11
C LYS A 239 24.85 -14.25 23.05
N MET A 240 24.41 -14.36 21.79
CA MET A 240 25.23 -14.88 20.69
C MET A 240 25.85 -13.79 19.81
N ASN A 241 25.74 -12.51 20.18
CA ASN A 241 26.46 -11.42 19.51
C ASN A 241 27.97 -11.44 19.85
N VAL A 242 28.66 -12.49 19.44
CA VAL A 242 30.07 -12.74 19.75
C VAL A 242 30.83 -13.04 18.45
N PHE A 243 31.98 -12.39 18.29
CA PHE A 243 33.00 -12.79 17.32
C PHE A 243 34.17 -13.46 18.03
N TYR A 244 34.68 -14.52 17.43
CA TYR A 244 35.88 -15.21 17.89
C TYR A 244 37.12 -14.66 17.18
N MET A 245 38.17 -14.44 17.97
CA MET A 245 39.45 -13.96 17.45
C MET A 245 40.16 -15.03 16.61
N GLY A 246 40.90 -14.61 15.59
CA GLY A 246 41.77 -15.50 14.80
C GLY A 246 41.03 -16.39 13.79
N VAL A 247 39.71 -16.29 13.68
CA VAL A 247 38.88 -17.09 12.77
C VAL A 247 38.00 -16.21 11.89
N ASP A 248 37.58 -16.74 10.75
CA ASP A 248 36.60 -16.12 9.85
C ASP A 248 35.21 -16.25 10.51
N ASN A 249 34.59 -15.14 10.92
CA ASN A 249 33.25 -15.12 11.50
C ASN A 249 32.23 -14.71 10.42
N PRO A 250 31.43 -15.65 9.86
CA PRO A 250 30.41 -15.31 8.88
C PRO A 250 29.21 -14.62 9.56
N VAL A 251 28.69 -13.57 8.92
CA VAL A 251 27.47 -12.86 9.33
C VAL A 251 26.62 -12.54 8.12
N GLU A 252 25.31 -12.74 8.25
CA GLU A 252 24.34 -12.28 7.27
C GLU A 252 23.79 -10.91 7.68
N ILE A 253 23.74 -9.97 6.74
CA ILE A 253 23.21 -8.62 6.96
C ILE A 253 22.08 -8.39 5.97
N SER A 254 20.88 -8.15 6.50
CA SER A 254 19.70 -7.80 5.72
C SER A 254 19.03 -6.55 6.31
N VAL A 255 18.52 -5.70 5.42
CA VAL A 255 17.75 -4.52 5.78
C VAL A 255 16.41 -4.60 5.04
N PRO A 256 15.26 -4.59 5.75
CA PRO A 256 13.95 -4.65 5.10
C PRO A 256 13.77 -3.52 4.09
N GLY A 257 13.38 -3.88 2.86
CA GLY A 257 13.14 -2.93 1.78
C GLY A 257 14.39 -2.43 1.04
N ILE A 258 15.58 -2.95 1.35
CA ILE A 258 16.84 -2.57 0.68
C ILE A 258 17.48 -3.81 0.04
N PRO A 259 17.78 -3.80 -1.26
CA PRO A 259 18.52 -4.88 -1.92
C PRO A 259 19.91 -5.07 -1.32
N GLY A 260 20.40 -6.31 -1.24
CA GLY A 260 21.67 -6.62 -0.57
C GLY A 260 22.92 -6.04 -1.28
N GLU A 261 22.81 -5.72 -2.56
CA GLU A 261 23.81 -5.00 -3.34
C GLU A 261 23.99 -3.54 -2.90
N ASP A 262 22.92 -2.91 -2.40
CA ASP A 262 22.94 -1.53 -1.94
C ASP A 262 23.34 -1.40 -0.46
N ILE A 263 23.49 -2.53 0.24
CA ILE A 263 23.96 -2.59 1.62
C ILE A 263 25.48 -2.46 1.66
N VAL A 264 25.94 -1.48 2.45
CA VAL A 264 27.35 -1.23 2.73
C VAL A 264 27.57 -1.45 4.22
N ALA A 265 28.34 -2.48 4.58
CA ALA A 265 28.68 -2.79 5.96
C ALA A 265 30.13 -2.39 6.28
N GLY A 266 30.32 -1.72 7.41
CA GLY A 266 31.62 -1.39 7.99
C GLY A 266 31.74 -1.91 9.42
N ILE A 267 32.95 -1.94 9.95
CA ILE A 267 33.21 -2.37 11.33
C ILE A 267 34.13 -1.38 12.04
N SER A 268 33.87 -1.11 13.32
CA SER A 268 34.64 -0.12 14.11
C SER A 268 36.06 -0.57 14.46
N GLY A 269 36.39 -1.84 14.27
CA GLY A 269 37.70 -2.42 14.56
C GLY A 269 37.82 -3.83 13.98
N GLY A 270 39.03 -4.22 13.56
CA GLY A 270 39.29 -5.45 12.81
C GLY A 270 39.05 -5.25 11.30
N SER A 271 38.64 -6.31 10.61
CA SER A 271 38.27 -6.23 9.19
C SER A 271 36.95 -6.92 8.90
N ILE A 272 36.24 -6.37 7.91
CA ILE A 272 35.01 -6.93 7.36
C ILE A 272 35.16 -6.95 5.84
N ARG A 273 34.81 -8.07 5.21
CA ARG A 273 34.82 -8.22 3.75
C ARG A 273 33.55 -8.90 3.28
N LYS A 274 33.15 -8.64 2.04
CA LYS A 274 31.99 -9.32 1.43
C LYS A 274 32.33 -10.79 1.19
N GLY A 275 31.42 -11.68 1.59
CA GLY A 275 31.46 -13.11 1.34
C GLY A 275 30.54 -13.47 0.17
N GLY A 276 29.64 -14.44 0.37
CA GLY A 276 28.59 -14.77 -0.57
C GLY A 276 27.47 -13.72 -0.69
N LYS A 277 26.32 -14.11 -1.23
CA LYS A 277 25.16 -13.22 -1.36
C LYS A 277 24.64 -12.84 0.03
N ASN A 278 24.66 -11.55 0.37
CA ASN A 278 24.26 -10.97 1.66
C ASN A 278 25.10 -11.40 2.88
N GLU A 279 26.22 -12.08 2.64
CA GLU A 279 27.11 -12.56 3.68
C GLU A 279 28.35 -11.68 3.76
N TYR A 280 28.82 -11.45 4.98
CA TYR A 280 30.05 -10.76 5.28
C TYR A 280 30.90 -11.63 6.21
N ILE A 281 32.21 -11.56 6.04
CA ILE A 281 33.16 -12.27 6.88
C ILE A 281 33.91 -11.26 7.72
N VAL A 282 33.82 -11.42 9.03
CA VAL A 282 34.46 -10.55 10.02
C VAL A 282 35.69 -11.26 10.60
N LYS A 283 36.83 -10.56 10.61
CA LYS A 283 38.06 -11.01 11.28
C LYS A 283 38.44 -10.08 12.41
N GLN A 284 38.77 -10.68 13.54
CA GLN A 284 39.19 -9.96 14.75
C GLN A 284 40.48 -10.53 15.30
N SER A 285 41.33 -9.64 15.81
CA SER A 285 42.62 -9.99 16.43
C SER A 285 42.74 -9.53 17.89
N ALA A 286 41.90 -8.58 18.32
CA ALA A 286 41.95 -8.00 19.66
C ALA A 286 40.63 -8.20 20.43
N PRO A 287 40.68 -8.50 21.74
CA PRO A 287 39.48 -8.63 22.56
C PRO A 287 38.81 -7.27 22.77
N GLY A 288 37.52 -7.29 23.11
CA GLY A 288 36.77 -6.07 23.43
C GLY A 288 35.37 -6.05 22.84
N LYS A 289 34.93 -4.87 22.42
CA LYS A 289 33.63 -4.64 21.78
C LYS A 289 33.84 -3.95 20.44
N VAL A 290 33.14 -4.41 19.42
CA VAL A 290 33.18 -3.83 18.07
C VAL A 290 31.75 -3.58 17.59
N LYS A 291 31.54 -2.56 16.76
CA LYS A 291 30.25 -2.25 16.17
C LYS A 291 30.29 -2.51 14.67
N ILE A 292 29.33 -3.29 14.17
CA ILE A 292 29.01 -3.33 12.75
C ILE A 292 28.11 -2.14 12.46
N ASN A 293 28.55 -1.26 11.57
CA ASN A 293 27.79 -0.12 11.08
C ASN A 293 27.24 -0.47 9.70
N VAL A 294 25.93 -0.40 9.55
CA VAL A 294 25.23 -0.71 8.31
C VAL A 294 24.72 0.59 7.71
N SER A 295 25.10 0.83 6.46
CA SER A 295 24.62 1.92 5.63
C SER A 295 23.99 1.35 4.37
N ALA A 296 23.12 2.12 3.72
CA ALA A 296 22.54 1.76 2.45
C ALA A 296 22.66 2.89 1.44
N LYS A 297 22.80 2.53 0.17
CA LYS A 297 22.73 3.47 -0.94
C LYS A 297 21.26 3.68 -1.31
N ILE A 298 20.73 4.87 -1.00
CA ILE A 298 19.35 5.27 -1.31
C ILE A 298 19.44 6.54 -2.15
N ASP A 299 18.87 6.53 -3.36
CA ASP A 299 18.89 7.66 -4.30
C ASP A 299 20.30 8.17 -4.61
N GLY A 300 21.25 7.24 -4.78
CA GLY A 300 22.66 7.56 -5.06
C GLY A 300 23.48 8.06 -3.87
N LYS A 301 22.86 8.34 -2.72
CA LYS A 301 23.54 8.78 -1.49
C LYS A 301 23.65 7.63 -0.49
N VAL A 302 24.79 7.54 0.20
CA VAL A 302 24.98 6.57 1.28
C VAL A 302 24.40 7.17 2.57
N LYS A 303 23.38 6.51 3.13
CA LYS A 303 22.75 6.90 4.39
C LYS A 303 23.01 5.84 5.47
N PRO A 304 23.34 6.23 6.71
CA PRO A 304 23.46 5.29 7.82
C PRO A 304 22.08 4.73 8.17
N ILE A 305 21.98 3.41 8.30
CA ILE A 305 20.74 2.71 8.67
C ILE A 305 20.75 2.36 10.15
N GLY A 306 21.88 1.87 10.65
CA GLY A 306 22.01 1.51 12.05
C GLY A 306 23.34 0.87 12.40
N ALA A 307 23.51 0.54 13.67
CA ALA A 307 24.71 -0.13 14.16
C ALA A 307 24.36 -1.20 15.19
N LYS A 308 25.12 -2.30 15.21
CA LYS A 308 24.99 -3.37 16.20
C LYS A 308 26.33 -3.67 16.86
N GLU A 309 26.34 -3.72 18.19
CA GLU A 309 27.53 -4.06 18.98
C GLU A 309 27.67 -5.58 19.14
N PHE A 310 28.90 -6.06 18.92
CA PHE A 310 29.34 -7.44 19.12
C PHE A 310 30.51 -7.47 20.10
N ARG A 311 30.57 -8.54 20.89
CA ARG A 311 31.67 -8.81 21.82
C ARG A 311 32.73 -9.64 21.10
N VAL A 312 34.00 -9.32 21.27
CA VAL A 312 35.10 -10.11 20.73
C VAL A 312 35.69 -10.96 21.84
N LYS A 313 35.65 -12.29 21.66
CA LYS A 313 36.15 -13.27 22.63
C LYS A 313 37.25 -14.14 22.03
N PRO A 314 38.17 -14.66 22.85
CA PRO A 314 39.06 -15.71 22.40
C PRO A 314 38.25 -16.96 22.09
N VAL A 315 38.73 -17.73 21.12
CA VAL A 315 38.28 -19.10 20.93
C VAL A 315 38.50 -19.86 22.25
N PRO A 316 37.55 -20.66 22.75
CA PRO A 316 37.71 -21.48 23.97
C PRO A 316 38.97 -22.35 23.94
N ASP A 317 39.43 -22.86 25.08
CA ASP A 317 40.58 -23.78 25.09
C ASP A 317 40.16 -25.18 24.62
N PRO A 318 40.98 -25.84 23.79
CA PRO A 318 40.73 -27.22 23.41
C PRO A 318 41.00 -28.16 24.58
N VAL A 319 40.46 -29.38 24.48
CA VAL A 319 40.72 -30.45 25.45
C VAL A 319 41.77 -31.38 24.86
N ALA A 320 42.77 -31.71 25.65
CA ALA A 320 43.79 -32.68 25.27
C ALA A 320 43.22 -34.11 25.42
N THR A 321 43.52 -34.97 24.46
CA THR A 321 43.03 -36.36 24.44
C THR A 321 44.13 -37.30 23.95
N ILE A 322 44.10 -38.54 24.44
CA ILE A 322 44.92 -39.64 23.93
C ILE A 322 43.96 -40.76 23.56
N TRP A 323 44.02 -41.26 22.33
CA TRP A 323 43.01 -42.20 21.81
C TRP A 323 41.57 -41.69 21.91
N GLY A 324 41.37 -40.37 21.83
CA GLY A 324 40.06 -39.74 22.01
C GLY A 324 39.53 -39.74 23.45
N LEU A 325 40.33 -40.17 24.43
CA LEU A 325 39.98 -40.15 25.84
C LEU A 325 40.58 -38.92 26.53
N GLU A 326 39.78 -38.26 27.36
CA GLU A 326 40.16 -37.10 28.20
C GLU A 326 40.79 -37.55 29.54
N GLY A 327 41.11 -38.84 29.68
CA GLY A 327 41.62 -39.47 30.90
C GLY A 327 40.77 -40.66 31.34
N GLY A 328 41.04 -41.18 32.54
CA GLY A 328 40.29 -42.28 33.14
C GLY A 328 40.95 -43.66 32.95
N PRO A 329 40.19 -44.75 33.07
CA PRO A 329 40.74 -46.10 32.97
C PRO A 329 41.18 -46.43 31.53
N ILE A 330 42.37 -47.01 31.37
CA ILE A 330 42.89 -47.45 30.06
C ILE A 330 43.72 -48.73 30.21
N SER A 331 43.73 -49.59 29.19
CA SER A 331 44.63 -50.75 29.19
C SER A 331 46.07 -50.33 28.89
N ALA A 332 47.05 -51.03 29.46
CA ALA A 332 48.47 -50.76 29.18
C ALA A 332 48.80 -50.90 27.68
N ALA A 333 48.17 -51.86 27.00
CA ALA A 333 48.35 -52.09 25.57
C ALA A 333 47.84 -50.90 24.73
N GLN A 334 46.66 -50.36 25.05
CA GLN A 334 46.09 -49.22 24.35
C GLN A 334 46.92 -47.95 24.55
N LEU A 335 47.37 -47.70 25.80
CA LEU A 335 48.23 -46.55 26.08
C LEU A 335 49.60 -46.67 25.37
N LYS A 336 50.20 -47.86 25.34
CA LYS A 336 51.43 -48.14 24.58
C LYS A 336 51.28 -47.97 23.06
N ALA A 337 50.08 -48.26 22.53
CA ALA A 337 49.76 -48.11 21.12
C ALA A 337 49.46 -46.65 20.72
N ALA A 338 49.32 -45.73 21.70
CA ALA A 338 49.10 -44.31 21.43
C ALA A 338 50.25 -43.72 20.62
N LYS A 339 49.91 -43.05 19.50
CA LYS A 339 50.89 -42.43 18.61
C LYS A 339 51.14 -40.97 18.96
N ASN A 340 50.10 -40.25 19.37
CA ASN A 340 50.09 -38.80 19.58
C ASN A 340 49.05 -38.39 20.64
N ILE A 341 49.25 -37.19 21.19
CA ILE A 341 48.29 -36.43 21.99
C ILE A 341 47.57 -35.46 21.05
N GLU A 342 46.25 -35.46 21.08
CA GLU A 342 45.41 -34.62 20.22
C GLU A 342 44.76 -33.50 21.03
N ALA A 343 44.74 -32.28 20.51
CA ALA A 343 43.99 -31.17 21.08
C ALA A 343 42.70 -30.97 20.27
N LYS A 344 41.54 -31.25 20.87
CA LYS A 344 40.23 -31.19 20.20
C LYS A 344 39.27 -30.25 20.91
N MET A 345 38.49 -29.54 20.11
CA MET A 345 37.39 -28.73 20.61
C MET A 345 36.14 -29.57 20.85
N LYS A 346 35.52 -29.36 22.02
CA LYS A 346 34.25 -29.99 22.37
C LYS A 346 33.15 -28.95 22.33
N ASN A 347 32.04 -29.25 21.65
CA ASN A 347 30.86 -28.37 21.55
C ASN A 347 31.19 -26.97 21.03
N PHE A 348 31.97 -26.88 19.95
CA PHE A 348 32.33 -25.61 19.32
C PHE A 348 31.94 -25.62 17.85
N ASP A 349 31.28 -24.55 17.39
CA ASP A 349 30.67 -24.47 16.06
C ASP A 349 31.67 -24.27 14.92
N PHE A 350 32.92 -23.91 15.23
CA PHE A 350 33.98 -23.75 14.23
C PHE A 350 34.87 -24.98 14.19
N ASP A 351 35.14 -25.47 12.98
CA ASP A 351 36.13 -26.54 12.73
C ASP A 351 37.55 -25.96 12.81
N LEU A 352 38.15 -26.05 13.99
CA LEU A 352 39.50 -25.55 14.26
C LEU A 352 40.45 -26.69 14.59
N LYS A 353 41.64 -26.63 13.98
CA LYS A 353 42.74 -27.57 14.23
C LYS A 353 43.73 -26.97 15.21
N PHE A 354 43.94 -27.65 16.33
CA PHE A 354 44.97 -27.32 17.30
C PHE A 354 46.09 -28.35 17.22
N SER A 355 47.32 -27.86 17.24
CA SER A 355 48.52 -28.71 17.23
C SER A 355 49.19 -28.66 18.59
N VAL A 356 49.40 -29.83 19.21
CA VAL A 356 50.18 -29.95 20.45
C VAL A 356 51.66 -29.70 20.14
N THR A 357 52.30 -28.81 20.89
CA THR A 357 53.70 -28.40 20.71
C THR A 357 54.63 -29.01 21.75
N SER A 358 54.15 -29.27 22.96
CA SER A 358 54.94 -29.98 23.97
C SER A 358 54.05 -30.57 25.05
N TYR A 359 54.57 -31.54 25.79
CA TYR A 359 53.94 -32.07 26.99
C TYR A 359 54.99 -32.71 27.91
N ILE A 360 54.61 -32.99 29.15
CA ILE A 360 55.38 -33.77 30.12
C ILE A 360 54.52 -34.97 30.51
N ALA A 361 55.07 -36.18 30.40
CA ALA A 361 54.44 -37.38 30.90
C ALA A 361 55.15 -37.80 32.18
N SER A 362 54.38 -38.03 33.25
CA SER A 362 54.91 -38.41 34.55
C SER A 362 54.20 -39.62 35.13
N THR A 363 54.95 -40.47 35.85
CA THR A 363 54.39 -41.59 36.60
C THR A 363 55.22 -41.86 37.85
N LYS A 364 54.62 -42.52 38.84
CA LYS A 364 55.30 -42.92 40.07
C LYS A 364 55.91 -44.32 39.90
N VAL A 365 57.21 -44.46 40.23
CA VAL A 365 57.94 -45.73 40.24
C VAL A 365 58.66 -45.85 41.58
N GLY A 366 58.26 -46.81 42.41
CA GLY A 366 58.68 -46.85 43.82
C GLY A 366 58.22 -45.59 44.54
N ASP A 367 59.13 -44.89 45.21
CA ASP A 367 58.86 -43.61 45.89
C ASP A 367 59.17 -42.36 45.06
N TYR A 368 59.70 -42.53 43.86
CA TYR A 368 60.09 -41.43 42.98
C TYR A 368 59.05 -41.16 41.89
N VAL A 369 58.94 -39.90 41.48
CA VAL A 369 58.22 -39.50 40.27
C VAL A 369 59.25 -39.39 39.15
N ILE A 370 58.95 -40.02 38.02
CA ILE A 370 59.76 -39.95 36.82
C ILE A 370 59.01 -39.14 35.76
N ASP A 371 59.73 -38.22 35.12
CA ASP A 371 59.21 -37.33 34.10
C ASP A 371 59.89 -37.59 32.76
N ALA A 372 59.11 -37.54 31.68
CA ALA A 372 59.60 -37.59 30.32
C ALA A 372 58.95 -36.48 29.50
N LYS A 373 59.77 -35.65 28.86
CA LYS A 373 59.29 -34.58 27.99
C LYS A 373 58.98 -35.12 26.60
N GLY A 374 57.89 -34.64 26.02
CA GLY A 374 57.58 -34.75 24.61
C GLY A 374 57.75 -33.42 23.89
N ASP A 375 58.37 -33.48 22.71
CA ASP A 375 58.41 -32.36 21.77
C ASP A 375 57.46 -32.68 20.61
N GLY A 376 56.53 -31.76 20.34
CA GLY A 376 55.39 -31.96 19.46
C GLY A 376 54.26 -32.81 20.06
N ASP A 377 53.38 -33.27 19.18
CA ASP A 377 52.18 -34.04 19.51
C ASP A 377 52.46 -35.54 19.66
N ARG A 378 53.52 -36.06 19.05
CA ARG A 378 53.84 -37.49 19.05
C ARG A 378 54.32 -37.96 20.42
N ILE A 379 53.97 -39.20 20.76
CA ILE A 379 54.53 -39.89 21.92
C ILE A 379 56.03 -40.15 21.69
N SER A 380 56.89 -39.45 22.45
CA SER A 380 58.34 -39.48 22.28
C SER A 380 58.93 -40.85 22.67
N SER A 381 60.12 -41.16 22.15
CA SER A 381 60.86 -42.37 22.56
C SER A 381 61.11 -42.39 24.07
N ASP A 382 61.42 -41.24 24.65
CA ASP A 382 61.64 -41.07 26.08
C ASP A 382 60.41 -41.41 26.91
N VAL A 383 59.23 -40.97 26.46
CA VAL A 383 57.96 -41.32 27.13
C VAL A 383 57.73 -42.83 27.05
N LYS A 384 58.02 -43.45 25.90
CA LYS A 384 57.86 -44.90 25.75
C LYS A 384 58.82 -45.70 26.64
N THR A 385 60.08 -45.29 26.72
CA THR A 385 61.11 -46.03 27.45
C THR A 385 61.08 -45.74 28.95
N LYS A 386 60.86 -44.49 29.37
CA LYS A 386 60.85 -44.10 30.79
C LYS A 386 59.50 -44.31 31.44
N ILE A 387 58.40 -43.95 30.76
CA ILE A 387 57.06 -43.99 31.36
C ILE A 387 56.33 -45.29 30.98
N PHE A 388 56.22 -45.60 29.68
CA PHE A 388 55.37 -46.72 29.24
C PHE A 388 55.94 -48.10 29.57
N SER A 389 57.26 -48.24 29.68
CA SER A 389 57.90 -49.49 30.13
C SER A 389 57.53 -49.86 31.56
N GLN A 390 57.21 -48.87 32.39
CA GLN A 390 56.94 -49.04 33.81
C GLN A 390 55.48 -49.38 34.11
N LEU A 391 54.59 -49.34 33.11
CA LEU A 391 53.14 -49.49 33.29
C LEU A 391 52.77 -50.85 33.87
N SER A 392 52.16 -50.80 35.05
CA SER A 392 51.57 -51.93 35.78
C SER A 392 50.10 -51.65 36.11
N LYS A 393 49.34 -52.71 36.41
CA LYS A 393 47.93 -52.58 36.77
C LYS A 393 47.75 -51.68 38.00
N GLY A 394 46.86 -50.70 37.90
CA GLY A 394 46.57 -49.72 38.96
C GLY A 394 47.44 -48.46 38.92
N GLN A 395 48.51 -48.45 38.11
CA GLN A 395 49.41 -47.30 37.98
C GLN A 395 48.73 -46.12 37.31
N LYS A 396 49.10 -44.92 37.76
CA LYS A 396 48.62 -43.66 37.19
C LYS A 396 49.70 -43.03 36.33
N VAL A 397 49.32 -42.57 35.15
CA VAL A 397 50.16 -41.78 34.25
C VAL A 397 49.50 -40.43 34.09
N TYR A 398 50.27 -39.38 34.30
CA TYR A 398 49.84 -38.01 34.12
C TYR A 398 50.48 -37.46 32.86
N PHE A 399 49.70 -36.72 32.08
CA PHE A 399 50.20 -35.88 31.01
C PHE A 399 49.90 -34.43 31.40
N GLU A 400 50.94 -33.68 31.68
CA GLU A 400 50.91 -32.33 32.23
C GLU A 400 51.70 -31.35 31.35
N ASP A 401 51.55 -30.06 31.63
CA ASP A 401 52.08 -28.95 30.82
C ASP A 401 51.90 -29.16 29.30
N ILE A 402 50.72 -29.68 28.91
CA ILE A 402 50.39 -29.93 27.51
C ILE A 402 50.17 -28.57 26.85
N LYS A 403 51.05 -28.18 25.94
CA LYS A 403 50.94 -26.92 25.20
C LYS A 403 50.38 -27.18 23.82
N ALA A 404 49.42 -26.37 23.39
CA ALA A 404 48.88 -26.43 22.05
C ALA A 404 48.76 -25.03 21.43
N VAL A 405 48.89 -24.97 20.11
CA VAL A 405 48.74 -23.75 19.31
C VAL A 405 47.56 -23.92 18.35
N GLY A 406 46.66 -22.95 18.35
CA GLY A 406 45.51 -22.91 17.43
C GLY A 406 45.75 -22.01 16.22
N PRO A 407 44.74 -21.87 15.35
CA PRO A 407 44.78 -20.97 14.18
C PRO A 407 44.94 -19.49 14.56
N ASP A 408 44.64 -19.14 15.81
CA ASP A 408 44.86 -17.80 16.38
C ASP A 408 46.33 -17.52 16.73
N GLY A 409 47.23 -18.49 16.55
CA GLY A 409 48.67 -18.36 16.79
C GLY A 409 49.06 -18.29 18.27
N LYS A 410 48.11 -18.43 19.20
CA LYS A 410 48.37 -18.36 20.64
C LYS A 410 48.69 -19.74 21.20
N THR A 411 49.76 -19.81 21.97
CA THR A 411 50.08 -21.02 22.76
C THR A 411 49.23 -21.05 24.01
N ARG A 412 48.62 -22.21 24.28
CA ARG A 412 47.72 -22.46 25.41
C ARG A 412 48.20 -23.67 26.19
N THR A 413 48.20 -23.60 27.51
CA THR A 413 48.43 -24.76 28.37
C THR A 413 47.09 -25.43 28.64
N LEU A 414 46.98 -26.69 28.22
CA LEU A 414 45.77 -27.50 28.34
C LEU A 414 45.72 -28.19 29.70
N GLY A 415 44.54 -28.68 30.06
CA GLY A 415 44.33 -29.43 31.31
C GLY A 415 45.16 -30.72 31.37
N ILE A 416 45.52 -31.11 32.60
CA ILE A 416 46.23 -32.36 32.87
C ILE A 416 45.32 -33.54 32.53
N ILE A 417 45.84 -34.52 31.79
CA ILE A 417 45.17 -35.79 31.55
C ILE A 417 45.75 -36.84 32.49
N MET A 418 44.90 -37.57 33.21
CA MET A 418 45.33 -38.68 34.06
C MET A 418 44.70 -39.98 33.57
N PHE A 419 45.55 -40.97 33.30
CA PHE A 419 45.14 -42.32 32.95
C PHE A 419 45.48 -43.29 34.08
N LYS A 420 44.52 -44.14 34.44
CA LYS A 420 44.74 -45.26 35.37
C LYS A 420 44.78 -46.57 34.59
N VAL A 421 45.90 -47.27 34.64
CA VAL A 421 46.09 -48.55 33.97
C VAL A 421 45.21 -49.61 34.65
N GLN A 422 44.43 -50.37 33.88
CA GLN A 422 43.56 -51.46 34.37
C GLN A 422 43.99 -52.85 33.91
#